data_AF-A0A536BZN4-F1
#
_entry.id   AF-A0A536BZN4-F1
#
_cell.length_a   1.000
_cell.length_b   1.000
_cell.length_c   1.000
_cell.angle_alpha   90.00
_cell.angle_beta   90.00
_cell.angle_gamma   90.00
#
_symmetry.space_group_name_H-M   'P 1'
#
loop_
_entity.id
_entity.type
_entity.pdbx_description
1 polymer ?
#
loop_
_entity_poly.entity_id
_entity_poly.type
_entity_poly.pdbx_seq_one_letter_code
_entity_poly.pdbx_strand_id
1 'polypeptide(L)'
;MSAARLPTPASIQRTYLVLLLGNTLAASLIWGINTIFLLDAGLSNLEAFAANAFFTAGMVIFEVPTGVVADTAGRRVSYLLGTVTLAASTLLYVLLWRIHAPFWQWAVVSVLIGLGFTFFSGAVEAWLVDALKATGFTGELEAVFGRGQVVTGVAMLSGSVL
;
A
#
# COMPACT_ATOMS: atom_id res chain seq x y z
N MET A 1 17.46 -6.29 -34.46
CA MET A 1 16.32 -5.68 -33.76
C MET A 1 15.66 -6.76 -32.94
N SER A 2 15.90 -6.78 -31.62
CA SER A 2 15.36 -7.82 -30.73
C SER A 2 13.86 -7.62 -30.59
N ALA A 3 13.07 -8.60 -31.02
CA ALA A 3 11.64 -8.63 -30.74
C ALA A 3 11.47 -8.55 -29.21
N ALA A 4 10.93 -7.45 -28.71
CA ALA A 4 10.53 -7.35 -27.32
C ALA A 4 9.51 -8.47 -27.10
N ARG A 5 9.89 -9.53 -26.37
CA ARG A 5 8.96 -10.61 -26.03
C ARG A 5 7.78 -9.96 -25.34
N LEU A 6 6.60 -10.05 -25.95
CA LEU A 6 5.38 -9.63 -25.28
C LEU A 6 5.34 -10.35 -23.92
N PRO A 7 5.11 -9.62 -22.82
CA PRO A 7 5.15 -10.21 -21.49
C PRO A 7 4.14 -11.34 -21.40
N THR A 8 4.60 -12.53 -21.02
CA THR A 8 3.70 -13.69 -20.84
C THR A 8 2.86 -13.48 -19.57
N PRO A 9 1.66 -14.08 -19.49
CA PRO A 9 0.82 -14.01 -18.29
C PRO A 9 1.57 -14.37 -17.00
N ALA A 10 2.47 -15.36 -17.08
CA ALA A 10 3.33 -15.76 -15.95
C ALA A 10 4.33 -14.67 -15.52
N SER A 11 4.89 -13.89 -16.45
CA SER A 11 5.80 -12.79 -16.10
C SER A 11 5.07 -11.60 -15.45
N ILE A 12 3.83 -11.35 -15.88
CA ILE A 12 2.96 -10.31 -15.31
C ILE A 12 2.59 -10.67 -13.88
N GLN A 13 2.13 -11.92 -13.65
CA GLN A 13 1.85 -12.43 -12.32
C GLN A 13 3.09 -12.40 -11.42
N ARG A 14 4.27 -12.77 -11.92
CA ARG A 14 5.52 -12.69 -11.15
C ARG A 14 5.84 -11.25 -10.75
N THR A 15 5.69 -10.30 -11.66
CA THR A 15 5.94 -8.87 -11.37
C THR A 15 4.96 -8.35 -10.31
N TYR A 16 3.67 -8.68 -10.44
CA TYR A 16 2.65 -8.37 -9.44
C TYR A 16 3.01 -8.91 -8.05
N LEU A 17 3.37 -10.20 -7.97
CA LEU A 17 3.71 -10.83 -6.69
C LEU A 17 5.00 -10.26 -6.07
N VAL A 18 6.00 -9.91 -6.88
CA VAL A 18 7.23 -9.28 -6.40
C VAL A 18 6.96 -7.87 -5.89
N LEU A 19 6.12 -7.09 -6.57
CA LEU A 19 5.72 -5.75 -6.12
C LEU A 19 4.96 -5.81 -4.80
N LEU A 20 4.00 -6.73 -4.67
CA LEU A 20 3.26 -6.94 -3.42
C LEU A 20 4.19 -7.39 -2.29
N LEU A 21 5.05 -8.37 -2.54
CA LEU A 21 5.98 -8.89 -1.54
C LEU A 21 6.93 -7.80 -1.05
N GLY A 22 7.56 -7.05 -1.96
CA GLY A 22 8.50 -5.99 -1.60
C GLY A 22 7.83 -4.85 -0.83
N ASN A 23 6.64 -4.41 -1.28
CA ASN A 23 5.90 -3.36 -0.58
C ASN A 23 5.43 -3.82 0.81
N THR A 24 4.89 -5.02 0.90
CA THR A 24 4.40 -5.59 2.17
C THR A 24 5.51 -5.83 3.17
N LEU A 25 6.68 -6.31 2.72
CA LEU A 25 7.85 -6.48 3.57
C LEU A 25 8.37 -5.13 4.10
N ALA A 26 8.41 -4.10 3.25
CA ALA A 26 8.79 -2.76 3.70
C ALA A 26 7.77 -2.22 4.72
N ALA A 27 6.48 -2.43 4.48
CA ALA A 27 5.43 -2.03 5.39
C ALA A 27 5.52 -2.78 6.73
N SER A 28 5.70 -4.10 6.73
CA SER A 28 5.73 -4.90 7.97
C SER A 28 6.87 -4.49 8.91
N LEU A 29 8.04 -4.13 8.37
CA LEU A 29 9.14 -3.58 9.17
C LEU A 29 8.74 -2.25 9.83
N ILE A 30 8.06 -1.37 9.10
CA ILE A 30 7.55 -0.10 9.65
C ILE A 30 6.52 -0.40 10.76
N TRP A 31 5.58 -1.31 10.51
CA TRP A 31 4.54 -1.67 11.48
C TRP A 31 5.11 -2.26 12.77
N GLY A 32 6.18 -3.06 12.69
CA GLY A 32 6.85 -3.63 13.87
C GLY A 32 7.43 -2.56 14.81
N ILE A 33 7.91 -1.44 14.27
CA ILE A 33 8.52 -0.35 15.04
C ILE A 33 7.51 0.77 15.33
N ASN A 34 6.48 0.94 14.50
CA ASN A 34 5.52 2.05 14.54
C ASN A 34 4.92 2.28 15.94
N THR A 35 4.48 1.23 16.63
CA THR A 35 3.91 1.36 17.97
C THR A 35 4.95 1.91 18.96
N ILE A 36 6.17 1.37 18.95
CA ILE A 36 7.26 1.85 19.82
C ILE A 36 7.59 3.31 19.49
N PHE A 37 7.64 3.65 18.21
CA PHE A 37 7.90 5.01 17.73
C PHE A 37 6.84 6.04 18.16
N LEU A 38 5.55 5.67 18.10
CA LEU A 38 4.45 6.52 18.57
C LEU A 38 4.53 6.74 20.08
N LEU A 39 4.82 5.68 20.84
CA LEU A 39 4.97 5.78 22.29
C LEU A 39 6.18 6.64 22.68
N ASP A 40 7.30 6.48 21.96
CA ASP A 40 8.51 7.31 22.13
C ASP A 40 8.26 8.79 21.80
N ALA A 41 7.38 9.08 20.83
CA ALA A 41 6.93 10.44 20.54
C ALA A 41 6.12 11.10 21.68
N GLY A 42 5.77 10.34 22.73
CA GLY A 42 4.97 10.79 23.87
C GLY A 42 3.48 10.46 23.76
N LEU A 43 3.06 9.66 22.76
CA LEU A 43 1.67 9.21 22.69
C LEU A 43 1.41 8.11 23.72
N SER A 44 0.18 8.08 24.23
CA SER A 44 -0.32 6.97 25.03
C SER A 44 -0.66 5.76 24.16
N ASN A 45 -0.80 4.59 24.79
CA ASN A 45 -1.27 3.38 24.10
C ASN A 45 -2.61 3.62 23.38
N LEU A 46 -3.54 4.35 24.01
CA LEU A 46 -4.85 4.65 23.41
C LEU A 46 -4.69 5.46 22.11
N GLU A 47 -3.82 6.45 22.11
CA GLU A 47 -3.54 7.29 20.94
C GLU A 47 -2.84 6.50 19.83
N ALA A 48 -1.90 5.62 20.17
CA ALA A 48 -1.27 4.73 19.19
C ALA A 48 -2.29 3.79 18.52
N PHE A 49 -3.19 3.18 19.30
CA PHE A 49 -4.28 2.35 18.73
C PHE A 49 -5.28 3.20 17.93
N ALA A 50 -5.60 4.40 18.39
CA ALA A 50 -6.50 5.31 17.67
C ALA A 50 -5.89 5.76 16.33
N ALA A 51 -4.58 6.05 16.27
CA ALA A 51 -3.88 6.35 15.02
C ALA A 51 -4.01 5.20 14.00
N ASN A 52 -3.88 3.95 14.46
CA ASN A 52 -4.12 2.77 13.62
C ASN A 52 -5.59 2.69 13.16
N ALA A 53 -6.56 3.02 14.03
CA ALA A 53 -7.97 3.07 13.63
C ALA A 53 -8.23 4.16 12.58
N PHE A 54 -7.61 5.34 12.72
CA PHE A 54 -7.69 6.42 11.73
C PHE A 54 -7.06 6.04 10.39
N PHE A 55 -5.93 5.31 10.41
CA PHE A 55 -5.36 4.73 9.20
C PHE A 55 -6.35 3.80 8.48
N THR A 56 -6.96 2.87 9.20
CA THR A 56 -7.97 1.95 8.63
C THR A 56 -9.20 2.70 8.13
N ALA A 57 -9.66 3.71 8.87
CA ALA A 57 -10.77 4.56 8.43
C ALA A 57 -10.41 5.31 7.14
N GLY A 58 -9.19 5.84 7.04
CA GLY A 58 -8.66 6.46 5.83
C GLY A 58 -8.67 5.50 4.65
N MET A 59 -8.19 4.27 4.83
CA MET A 59 -8.28 3.24 3.79
C MET A 59 -9.72 3.06 3.30
N VAL A 60 -10.66 2.78 4.20
CA VAL A 60 -12.06 2.50 3.82
C VAL A 60 -12.72 3.69 3.12
N ILE A 61 -12.49 4.91 3.62
CA ILE A 61 -13.07 6.14 3.06
C ILE A 61 -12.53 6.41 1.65
N PHE A 62 -11.23 6.21 1.45
CA PHE A 62 -10.55 6.60 0.21
C PHE A 62 -10.45 5.50 -0.83
N GLU A 63 -10.73 4.25 -0.48
CA GLU A 63 -10.70 3.11 -1.42
C GLU A 63 -11.58 3.37 -2.66
N VAL A 64 -12.83 3.78 -2.46
CA VAL A 64 -13.75 4.05 -3.58
C VAL A 64 -13.31 5.27 -4.41
N PRO A 65 -13.06 6.46 -3.81
CA PRO A 65 -12.56 7.61 -4.57
C PRO A 65 -11.26 7.34 -5.33
N THR A 66 -10.29 6.67 -4.70
CA THR A 66 -8.98 6.41 -5.33
C THR A 66 -9.08 5.37 -6.46
N GLY A 67 -10.00 4.40 -6.34
CA GLY A 67 -10.36 3.51 -7.45
C GLY A 67 -10.88 4.28 -8.66
N VAL A 68 -11.83 5.20 -8.45
CA VAL A 68 -12.36 6.07 -9.54
C VAL A 68 -11.24 6.91 -10.17
N VAL A 69 -10.30 7.44 -9.37
CA VAL A 69 -9.15 8.18 -9.90
C VAL A 69 -8.22 7.28 -10.71
N ALA A 70 -8.00 6.02 -10.31
CA ALA A 70 -7.22 5.06 -11.09
C ALA A 70 -7.85 4.74 -12.44
N ASP A 71 -9.18 4.63 -12.49
CA ASP A 71 -9.93 4.36 -13.71
C ASP A 71 -9.94 5.57 -14.66
N THR A 72 -9.94 6.79 -14.12
CA THR A 72 -10.09 8.03 -14.91
C THR A 72 -8.76 8.71 -15.28
N ALA A 73 -7.85 8.89 -14.32
CA ALA A 73 -6.57 9.57 -14.51
C ALA A 73 -5.45 8.64 -15.03
N GLY A 74 -5.72 7.33 -15.03
CA GLY A 74 -4.83 6.32 -15.56
C GLY A 74 -3.76 5.84 -14.56
N ARG A 75 -3.25 4.65 -14.86
CA ARG A 75 -2.46 3.82 -13.91
C ARG A 75 -1.17 4.46 -13.43
N ARG A 76 -0.46 5.17 -14.32
CA ARG A 76 0.82 5.79 -13.99
C ARG A 76 0.64 6.96 -13.01
N VAL A 77 -0.46 7.70 -13.15
CA VAL A 77 -0.77 8.84 -12.29
C VAL A 77 -1.16 8.35 -10.90
N SER A 78 -2.04 7.36 -10.78
CA SER A 78 -2.42 6.82 -9.47
C SER A 78 -1.25 6.18 -8.73
N TYR A 79 -0.36 5.47 -9.43
CA TYR A 79 0.85 4.93 -8.81
C TYR A 79 1.80 6.03 -8.31
N LEU A 80 2.01 7.09 -9.11
CA LEU A 80 2.81 8.26 -8.72
C LEU A 80 2.18 8.99 -7.53
N LEU A 81 0.87 9.22 -7.56
CA LEU A 81 0.13 9.87 -6.46
C LEU A 81 0.21 9.04 -5.18
N GLY A 82 0.02 7.73 -5.24
CA GLY A 82 0.19 6.84 -4.09
C GLY A 82 1.62 6.89 -3.54
N THR A 83 2.63 6.80 -4.41
CA THR A 83 4.04 6.85 -4.00
C THR A 83 4.41 8.19 -3.36
N VAL A 84 3.99 9.31 -3.96
CA VAL A 84 4.24 10.67 -3.42
C VAL A 84 3.50 10.87 -2.10
N THR A 85 2.25 10.42 -2.01
CA THR A 85 1.44 10.52 -0.80
C THR A 85 2.05 9.71 0.34
N LEU A 86 2.47 8.46 0.08
CA LEU A 86 3.16 7.63 1.06
C LEU A 86 4.48 8.27 1.50
N ALA A 87 5.33 8.68 0.55
CA ALA A 87 6.60 9.32 0.88
C ALA A 87 6.43 10.61 1.70
N ALA A 88 5.50 11.48 1.30
CA ALA A 88 5.20 12.71 2.04
C ALA A 88 4.66 12.40 3.44
N SER A 89 3.76 11.42 3.57
CA SER A 89 3.18 11.04 4.86
C SER A 89 4.20 10.39 5.79
N THR A 90 5.14 9.59 5.26
CA THR A 90 6.26 9.05 6.03
C THR A 90 7.18 10.16 6.53
N LEU A 91 7.50 11.15 5.69
CA LEU A 91 8.29 12.31 6.12
C LEU A 91 7.57 13.14 7.18
N LEU A 92 6.24 13.31 7.04
CA LEU A 92 5.42 13.94 8.07
C LEU A 92 5.48 13.16 9.39
N TYR A 93 5.41 11.83 9.38
CA TYR A 93 5.58 11.00 10.58
C TYR A 93 6.89 11.30 11.33
N VAL A 94 8.01 11.40 10.60
CA VAL A 94 9.31 11.75 11.18
C VAL A 94 9.33 13.17 11.75
N LEU A 95 8.68 14.11 11.06
CA LEU A 95 8.55 15.49 11.52
C LEU A 95 7.71 15.58 12.80
N LEU A 96 6.56 14.87 12.86
CA LEU A 96 5.67 14.83 14.02
C LEU A 96 6.38 14.29 15.26
N TRP A 97 7.21 13.25 15.08
CA TRP A 97 8.06 12.72 16.14
C TRP A 97 9.08 13.77 16.63
N ARG A 98 9.79 14.46 15.71
CA ARG A 98 10.78 15.49 16.06
C ARG A 98 10.20 16.64 16.89
N ILE A 99 8.96 17.04 16.60
CA ILE A 99 8.31 18.20 17.25
C ILE A 99 7.43 17.81 18.43
N HIS A 100 7.33 16.51 18.78
CA HIS A 100 6.40 15.99 19.79
C HIS A 100 4.97 16.50 19.56
N ALA A 101 4.49 16.32 18.33
CA ALA A 101 3.21 16.84 17.90
C ALA A 101 2.03 16.25 18.69
N PRO A 102 0.95 17.02 18.90
CA PRO A 102 -0.27 16.52 19.53
C PRO A 102 -0.96 15.45 18.66
N PHE A 103 -1.69 14.55 19.32
CA PHE A 103 -2.33 13.38 18.71
C PHE A 103 -3.17 13.68 17.45
N TRP A 104 -3.90 14.80 17.40
CA TRP A 104 -4.75 15.10 16.24
C TRP A 104 -3.94 15.19 14.92
N GLN A 105 -2.67 15.62 14.97
CA GLN A 105 -1.80 15.65 13.79
C GLN A 105 -1.43 14.23 13.35
N TRP A 106 -1.15 13.35 14.32
CA TRP A 106 -0.91 11.94 14.06
C TRP A 106 -2.13 11.29 13.41
N ALA A 107 -3.34 11.53 13.93
CA ALA A 107 -4.58 11.02 13.35
C ALA A 107 -4.76 11.46 11.88
N VAL A 108 -4.52 12.74 11.57
CA VAL A 108 -4.60 13.26 10.19
C VAL A 108 -3.57 12.59 9.29
N VAL A 109 -2.32 12.46 9.74
CA VAL A 109 -1.28 11.82 8.92
C VAL A 109 -1.53 10.33 8.76
N SER A 110 -2.06 9.63 9.77
CA SER A 110 -2.48 8.23 9.65
C SER A 110 -3.55 8.05 8.56
N VAL A 111 -4.53 8.95 8.48
CA VAL A 111 -5.52 8.95 7.38
C VAL A 111 -4.85 9.16 6.03
N LEU A 112 -3.87 10.06 5.92
CA LEU A 112 -3.11 10.31 4.69
C LEU A 112 -2.26 9.10 4.26
N ILE A 113 -1.66 8.38 5.20
CA ILE A 113 -0.98 7.11 4.90
C ILE A 113 -2.00 6.11 4.33
N GLY A 114 -3.18 5.99 4.94
CA GLY A 114 -4.27 5.14 4.43
C GLY A 114 -4.64 5.48 2.98
N LEU A 115 -4.79 6.77 2.67
CA LEU A 115 -5.02 7.27 1.30
C LEU A 115 -3.90 6.87 0.33
N GLY A 116 -2.63 6.99 0.75
CA GLY A 116 -1.49 6.59 -0.07
C GLY A 116 -1.51 5.09 -0.42
N PHE A 117 -1.90 4.25 0.54
CA PHE A 117 -2.04 2.81 0.34
C PHE A 117 -3.19 2.46 -0.62
N THR A 118 -4.33 3.14 -0.55
CA THR A 118 -5.47 2.82 -1.45
C THR A 118 -5.17 3.16 -2.91
N PHE A 119 -4.42 4.25 -3.15
CA PHE A 119 -3.90 4.54 -4.50
C PHE A 119 -2.98 3.43 -5.02
N PHE A 120 -2.13 2.87 -4.14
CA PHE A 120 -1.22 1.81 -4.53
C PHE A 120 -1.97 0.50 -4.80
N SER A 121 -2.83 0.03 -3.90
CA SER A 121 -3.59 -1.21 -4.08
C SER A 121 -4.48 -1.13 -5.32
N GLY A 122 -5.31 -0.09 -5.44
CA GLY A 122 -6.22 0.07 -6.57
C GLY A 122 -5.50 0.16 -7.92
N ALA A 123 -4.40 0.92 -7.99
CA ALA A 123 -3.63 1.04 -9.24
C ALA A 123 -2.96 -0.27 -9.67
N VAL A 124 -2.43 -1.04 -8.70
CA VAL A 124 -1.75 -2.31 -8.96
C VAL A 124 -2.76 -3.40 -9.36
N GLU A 125 -3.93 -3.45 -8.73
CA GLU A 125 -5.00 -4.40 -9.08
C GLU A 125 -5.57 -4.11 -10.47
N ALA A 126 -5.92 -2.85 -10.77
CA ALA A 126 -6.40 -2.45 -12.09
C ALA A 126 -5.35 -2.74 -13.18
N TRP A 127 -4.07 -2.48 -12.89
CA TRP A 127 -2.97 -2.85 -13.79
C TRP A 127 -2.92 -4.35 -14.07
N LEU A 128 -3.04 -5.19 -13.04
CA LEU A 128 -3.01 -6.64 -13.19
C LEU A 128 -4.16 -7.15 -14.07
N VAL A 129 -5.40 -6.70 -13.80
CA VAL A 129 -6.60 -7.09 -14.56
C VAL A 129 -6.40 -6.82 -16.05
N ASP A 130 -5.97 -5.60 -16.37
CA ASP A 130 -5.85 -5.20 -17.77
C ASP A 130 -4.64 -5.81 -18.47
N ALA A 131 -3.53 -6.02 -17.76
CA ALA A 131 -2.36 -6.71 -18.30
C ALA A 131 -2.70 -8.17 -18.63
N LEU A 132 -3.47 -8.85 -17.77
CA LEU A 132 -3.95 -10.21 -18.04
C LEU A 132 -4.94 -10.25 -19.20
N LYS A 133 -5.91 -9.33 -19.26
CA LYS A 133 -6.83 -9.19 -20.40
C LYS A 133 -6.10 -9.00 -21.72
N ALA A 134 -5.09 -8.11 -21.76
CA ALA A 134 -4.29 -7.84 -22.96
C ALA A 134 -3.51 -9.06 -23.48
N THR A 135 -3.18 -10.00 -22.59
CA THR A 135 -2.53 -11.27 -22.95
C THR A 135 -3.50 -12.39 -23.36
N GLY A 136 -4.81 -12.12 -23.39
CA GLY A 136 -5.82 -13.13 -23.67
C GLY A 136 -5.97 -14.19 -22.58
N PHE A 137 -5.64 -13.84 -21.33
CA PHE A 137 -5.71 -14.76 -20.20
C PHE A 137 -7.15 -15.21 -19.95
N THR A 138 -7.41 -16.52 -20.01
CA THR A 138 -8.72 -17.14 -19.79
C THR A 138 -8.88 -17.79 -18.41
N GLY A 139 -7.87 -17.70 -17.55
CA GLY A 139 -7.92 -18.23 -16.19
C GLY A 139 -8.70 -17.33 -15.23
N GLU A 140 -8.93 -17.84 -14.02
CA GLU A 140 -9.64 -17.11 -12.98
C GLU A 140 -8.77 -15.99 -12.38
N LEU A 141 -9.20 -14.73 -12.57
CA LEU A 141 -8.57 -13.57 -11.93
C LEU A 141 -8.61 -13.69 -10.41
N GLU A 142 -9.70 -14.20 -9.85
CA GLU A 142 -9.87 -14.43 -8.40
C GLU A 142 -8.77 -15.32 -7.83
N ALA A 143 -8.36 -16.37 -8.54
CA ALA A 143 -7.26 -17.23 -8.10
C ALA A 143 -5.91 -16.48 -8.07
N VAL A 144 -5.68 -15.51 -8.97
CA VAL A 144 -4.47 -14.68 -8.98
C VAL A 144 -4.48 -13.69 -7.81
N PHE A 145 -5.62 -13.04 -7.56
CA PHE A 145 -5.79 -12.17 -6.40
C PHE A 145 -5.64 -12.94 -5.08
N GLY A 146 -6.23 -14.12 -4.98
CA GLY A 146 -6.10 -15.00 -3.81
C GLY A 146 -4.65 -15.39 -3.53
N ARG A 147 -3.86 -15.71 -4.56
CA ARG A 147 -2.40 -15.91 -4.41
C ARG A 147 -1.67 -14.66 -3.94
N GLY A 148 -2.08 -13.48 -4.43
CA GLY A 148 -1.57 -12.19 -3.94
C GLY A 148 -1.82 -11.99 -2.44
N GLN A 149 -3.02 -12.32 -1.96
CA GLN A 149 -3.37 -12.25 -0.54
C GLN A 149 -2.52 -13.23 0.30
N VAL A 150 -2.30 -14.46 -0.16
CA VAL A 150 -1.43 -15.43 0.51
C VAL A 150 0.00 -14.91 0.61
N VAL A 151 0.57 -14.37 -0.49
CA VAL A 151 1.93 -13.80 -0.49
C VAL A 151 2.03 -12.60 0.43
N THR A 152 1.01 -11.73 0.45
CA THR A 152 0.93 -10.58 1.35
C THR A 152 0.89 -11.03 2.80
N GLY A 153 0.05 -11.99 3.15
CA GLY A 153 -0.02 -12.56 4.51
C GLY A 153 1.31 -13.18 4.96
N VAL A 154 1.97 -13.96 4.10
CA VAL A 154 3.29 -14.53 4.38
C VAL A 154 4.34 -13.44 4.56
N ALA A 155 4.35 -12.41 3.72
CA ALA A 155 5.27 -11.27 3.82
C ALA A 155 5.05 -10.48 5.12
N MET A 156 3.79 -10.26 5.52
CA MET A 156 3.46 -9.60 6.78
C MET A 156 4.00 -10.39 7.99
N LEU A 157 3.74 -11.70 8.03
CA LEU A 157 4.23 -12.57 9.11
C LEU A 157 5.76 -12.66 9.14
N SER A 158 6.40 -12.69 7.98
CA SER A 158 7.87 -12.82 7.90
C SER A 158 8.56 -11.53 8.35
N GLY A 159 8.06 -10.37 7.93
CA GLY A 159 8.67 -9.08 8.28
C GLY A 159 8.28 -8.54 9.65
N SER A 160 7.29 -9.12 10.35
CA SER A 160 7.02 -8.79 11.75
C SER A 160 7.88 -9.59 12.75
N VAL A 161 8.47 -10.70 12.30
CA VAL A 161 9.31 -11.60 13.12
C VAL A 161 10.81 -11.29 13.00
N LEU A 162 11.23 -10.66 11.90
CA LEU A 162 12.61 -10.21 11.64
C LEU A 162 12.87 -8.80 12.15
#